data_AF-A0A924C0N4-F1
#
_entry.id   AF-A0A924C0N4-F1
#
_cell.length_a   1.000
_cell.length_b   1.000
_cell.length_c   1.000
_cell.angle_alpha   90.00
_cell.angle_beta   90.00
_cell.angle_gamma   90.00
#
_symmetry.space_group_name_H-M   'P 1'
#
loop_
_entity.id
_entity.type
_entity.pdbx_description
1 polymer ?
#
loop_
_entity_poly.entity_id
_entity_poly.type
_entity_poly.pdbx_seq_one_letter_code
_entity_poly.pdbx_strand_id
1 'polypeptide(L)'
;MGKPLPGTIAEACLRKRRITAPLIDASLRFHPRCYYRDDDGTHSRGWPALLAAVTNADGATTGVHRTWLNPAGGEAPVATQRRALGSLLGNGVRFGRADDIVAIGEGLETILSLRSVFPNLPMVAAFSARHRPLALNMLDSQKPASGASRDGMHLLVMQALCRDLGLSE
;
A
#
# COMPACT_ATOMS: atom_id res chain seq x y z
N MET A 1 -6.41 -7.38 16.36
CA MET A 1 -7.10 -6.56 15.34
C MET A 1 -6.38 -5.21 15.23
N GLY A 2 -6.18 -4.70 14.02
CA GLY A 2 -5.63 -3.35 13.83
C GLY A 2 -6.70 -2.27 14.03
N LYS A 3 -6.32 -1.10 14.54
CA LYS A 3 -7.21 0.06 14.74
C LYS A 3 -7.08 1.07 13.60
N PRO A 4 -8.02 2.02 13.44
CA PRO A 4 -7.90 3.10 12.47
C PRO A 4 -6.60 3.91 12.62
N LEU A 5 -6.13 4.52 11.53
CA LEU A 5 -4.93 5.35 11.53
C LEU A 5 -5.09 6.69 12.25
N PRO A 6 -6.24 7.40 12.17
CA PRO A 6 -6.36 8.72 12.78
C PRO A 6 -6.01 8.73 14.27
N GLY A 7 -5.21 9.71 14.69
CA GLY A 7 -4.74 9.85 16.07
C GLY A 7 -3.64 8.87 16.48
N THR A 8 -3.00 8.17 15.52
CA THR A 8 -1.92 7.22 15.81
C THR A 8 -0.56 7.72 15.33
N ILE A 9 0.51 7.10 15.84
CA ILE A 9 1.87 7.38 15.36
C ILE A 9 2.07 7.02 13.88
N ALA A 10 1.26 6.10 13.33
CA ALA A 10 1.31 5.78 11.90
C ALA A 10 0.79 6.94 11.05
N GLU A 11 -0.31 7.58 11.45
CA GLU A 11 -0.75 8.82 10.82
C GLU A 11 0.35 9.87 10.93
N ALA A 12 0.89 10.12 12.12
CA ALA A 12 1.93 11.13 12.31
C ALA A 12 3.16 10.88 11.41
N CYS A 13 3.59 9.63 11.24
CA CYS A 13 4.67 9.27 10.32
C CYS A 13 4.34 9.57 8.86
N LEU A 14 3.12 9.24 8.40
CA LEU A 14 2.70 9.55 7.03
C LEU A 14 2.56 11.07 6.79
N ARG A 15 2.04 11.82 7.78
CA ARG A 15 1.95 13.28 7.72
C ARG A 15 3.33 13.95 7.66
N LYS A 16 4.32 13.43 8.41
CA LYS A 16 5.73 13.90 8.32
C LYS A 16 6.30 13.73 6.92
N ARG A 17 5.84 12.74 6.16
CA ARG A 17 6.18 12.52 4.74
C ARG A 17 5.28 13.29 3.77
N ARG A 18 4.56 14.32 4.26
CA ARG A 18 3.67 15.20 3.48
C ARG A 18 2.51 14.49 2.78
N ILE A 19 2.11 13.32 3.26
CA ILE A 19 0.89 12.65 2.77
C ILE A 19 -0.32 13.39 3.35
N THR A 20 -1.03 14.13 2.50
CA THR A 20 -2.23 14.89 2.87
C THR A 20 -3.53 14.16 2.56
N ALA A 21 -3.48 13.04 1.84
CA ALA A 21 -4.62 12.17 1.56
C ALA A 21 -5.43 11.80 2.81
N PRO A 22 -6.74 11.51 2.68
CA PRO A 22 -7.51 10.88 3.73
C PRO A 22 -6.88 9.53 4.12
N LEU A 23 -6.65 9.31 5.42
CA LEU A 23 -6.07 8.08 5.97
C LEU A 23 -7.13 7.24 6.71
N ILE A 24 -8.35 7.27 6.20
CA ILE A 24 -9.52 6.59 6.81
C ILE A 24 -9.81 5.24 6.18
N ASP A 25 -9.12 4.90 5.09
CA ASP A 25 -9.38 3.69 4.31
C ASP A 25 -9.27 2.42 5.15
N ALA A 26 -10.17 1.46 4.89
CA ALA A 26 -10.18 0.19 5.59
C ALA A 26 -8.92 -0.65 5.33
N SER A 27 -8.28 -0.41 4.19
CA SER A 27 -7.04 -1.06 3.78
C SER A 27 -5.84 -0.70 4.66
N LEU A 28 -5.91 0.43 5.39
CA LEU A 28 -4.87 0.84 6.33
C LEU A 28 -5.33 0.67 7.77
N ARG A 29 -4.47 0.03 8.57
CA ARG A 29 -4.68 -0.13 10.02
C ARG A 29 -3.38 0.11 10.77
N PHE A 30 -3.50 0.46 12.04
CA PHE A 30 -2.37 0.57 12.95
C PHE A 30 -2.45 -0.52 14.02
N HIS A 31 -1.30 -1.08 14.39
CA HIS A 31 -1.19 -2.03 15.49
C HIS A 31 -0.13 -1.56 16.49
N PRO A 32 -0.46 -1.33 17.78
CA PRO A 32 0.48 -0.73 18.73
C PRO A 32 1.64 -1.65 19.13
N ARG A 33 1.48 -2.97 18.97
CA ARG A 33 2.48 -3.98 19.35
C ARG A 33 2.51 -5.16 18.38
N CYS A 34 2.87 -4.91 17.12
CA CYS A 34 3.02 -5.92 16.09
C CYS A 34 4.33 -6.67 16.26
N TYR A 35 4.28 -8.00 16.32
CA TYR A 35 5.48 -8.82 16.47
C TYR A 35 6.38 -8.75 15.23
N TYR A 36 7.63 -8.35 15.46
CA TYR A 36 8.74 -8.49 14.55
C TYR A 36 9.57 -9.69 14.98
N ARG A 37 9.85 -10.60 14.03
CA ARG A 37 10.70 -11.76 14.24
C ARG A 37 12.03 -11.51 13.54
N ASP A 38 13.12 -11.65 14.26
CA ASP A 38 14.47 -11.52 13.70
C ASP A 38 14.71 -12.65 12.67
N ASP A 39 15.70 -12.49 11.78
CA ASP A 39 15.87 -13.36 10.60
C ASP A 39 16.16 -14.82 10.94
N ASP A 40 16.81 -15.06 12.07
CA ASP A 40 17.11 -16.39 12.62
C ASP A 40 15.90 -17.03 13.33
N GLY A 41 14.81 -16.27 13.50
CA GLY A 41 13.58 -16.75 14.11
C GLY A 41 13.61 -16.90 15.64
N THR A 42 14.75 -16.58 16.27
CA THR A 42 15.00 -16.87 17.70
C THR A 42 14.38 -15.82 18.62
N HIS A 43 14.28 -14.58 18.14
CA HIS A 43 13.78 -13.44 18.91
C HIS A 43 12.54 -12.81 18.27
N SER A 44 11.55 -12.50 19.11
CA SER A 44 10.34 -11.79 18.73
C SER A 44 10.14 -10.57 19.62
N ARG A 45 10.07 -9.38 19.02
CA ARG A 45 9.82 -8.11 19.72
C ARG A 45 8.58 -7.42 19.17
N GLY A 46 7.77 -6.87 20.07
CA GLY A 46 6.58 -6.13 19.70
C GLY A 46 6.90 -4.66 19.41
N TRP A 47 6.61 -4.20 18.20
CA TRP A 47 6.79 -2.82 17.76
C TRP A 47 5.48 -2.25 17.21
N PRO A 48 5.19 -0.95 17.38
CA PRO A 48 4.12 -0.31 16.63
C PRO A 48 4.28 -0.54 15.13
N ALA A 49 3.17 -0.73 14.40
CA ALA A 49 3.23 -0.95 12.96
C ALA A 49 2.05 -0.33 12.21
N LEU A 50 2.35 0.23 11.05
CA LEU A 50 1.39 0.44 9.97
C LEU A 50 1.16 -0.89 9.26
N LEU A 51 -0.11 -1.26 9.14
CA LEU A 51 -0.57 -2.44 8.42
C LEU A 51 -1.31 -1.98 7.16
N ALA A 52 -0.97 -2.57 6.02
CA ALA A 52 -1.68 -2.38 4.77
C ALA A 52 -2.18 -3.72 4.25
N ALA A 53 -3.50 -3.87 4.15
CA ALA A 53 -4.14 -5.08 3.67
C ALA A 53 -3.92 -5.23 2.16
N VAL A 54 -3.44 -6.40 1.75
CA VAL A 54 -3.27 -6.76 0.34
C VAL A 54 -4.46 -7.59 -0.06
N THR A 55 -5.10 -7.23 -1.17
CA THR A 55 -6.27 -7.93 -1.67
C THR A 55 -6.13 -8.32 -3.13
N ASN A 56 -6.85 -9.38 -3.51
CA ASN A 56 -7.09 -9.71 -4.91
C ASN A 56 -8.09 -8.73 -5.55
N ALA A 57 -8.46 -8.97 -6.81
CA ALA A 57 -9.44 -8.15 -7.53
C ALA A 57 -10.86 -8.25 -6.95
N ASP A 58 -11.21 -9.38 -6.35
CA ASP A 58 -12.51 -9.58 -5.69
C ASP A 58 -12.60 -8.93 -4.29
N GLY A 59 -11.52 -8.29 -3.83
CA GLY A 59 -11.45 -7.65 -2.51
C GLY A 59 -11.13 -8.61 -1.35
N ALA A 60 -10.90 -9.89 -1.61
CA ALA A 60 -10.48 -10.85 -0.59
C ALA A 60 -9.05 -10.55 -0.13
N THR A 61 -8.81 -10.55 1.19
CA THR A 61 -7.49 -10.32 1.76
C THR A 61 -6.57 -11.51 1.48
N THR A 62 -5.51 -11.28 0.73
CA THR A 62 -4.49 -12.29 0.38
C THR A 62 -3.21 -12.15 1.18
N GLY A 63 -3.02 -10.99 1.83
CA GLY A 63 -1.82 -10.72 2.61
C GLY A 63 -1.86 -9.40 3.36
N VAL A 64 -0.74 -9.07 3.99
CA VAL A 64 -0.55 -7.83 4.74
C VAL A 64 0.88 -7.33 4.60
N HIS A 65 1.04 -6.04 4.29
CA HIS A 65 2.29 -5.33 4.46
C HIS A 65 2.35 -4.73 5.86
N ARG A 66 3.48 -4.94 6.53
CA ARG A 66 3.80 -4.41 7.85
C ARG A 66 4.97 -3.46 7.69
N THR A 67 4.79 -2.23 8.16
CA THR A 67 5.87 -1.24 8.32
C THR A 67 6.00 -0.96 9.80
N TRP A 68 7.08 -1.42 10.43
CA TRP A 68 7.31 -1.19 11.85
C TRP A 68 7.83 0.22 12.09
N LEU A 69 7.33 0.82 13.17
CA LEU A 69 7.54 2.21 13.53
C LEU A 69 8.18 2.28 14.92
N ASN A 70 9.05 3.26 15.11
CA ASN A 70 9.59 3.57 16.42
C ASN A 70 8.48 4.27 17.24
N PRO A 71 8.23 3.85 18.51
CA PRO A 71 7.33 4.57 19.41
C PRO A 71 7.67 6.06 19.58
N ALA A 72 8.96 6.42 19.52
CA ALA A 72 9.43 7.82 19.55
C ALA A 72 9.19 8.57 18.22
N GLY A 73 8.69 7.88 17.20
CA GLY A 73 8.47 8.37 15.86
C GLY A 73 9.56 7.95 14.87
N GLY A 74 9.16 7.77 13.61
CA GLY A 74 10.06 7.32 12.56
C GLY A 74 10.19 5.80 12.49
N GLU A 75 11.34 5.33 11.99
CA GLU A 75 11.56 3.94 11.62
C GLU A 75 11.97 3.09 12.82
N ALA A 76 11.38 1.91 12.98
CA ALA A 76 11.77 0.99 14.06
C ALA A 76 13.23 0.53 13.87
N PRO A 77 14.01 0.36 14.97
CA PRO A 77 15.37 -0.14 14.92
C PRO A 77 15.39 -1.67 14.71
N VAL A 78 14.97 -2.09 13.52
CA VAL A 78 14.89 -3.50 13.10
C VAL A 78 15.59 -3.68 11.75
N ALA A 79 16.13 -4.87 11.48
CA ALA A 79 16.94 -5.12 10.28
C ALA A 79 16.17 -4.88 8.97
N THR A 80 14.87 -5.18 8.95
CA THR A 80 14.01 -4.91 7.79
C THR A 80 12.72 -4.24 8.23
N GLN A 81 12.62 -2.94 8.03
CA GLN A 81 11.48 -2.15 8.50
C GLN A 81 10.14 -2.52 7.84
N ARG A 82 10.16 -3.00 6.59
CA ARG A 82 8.97 -3.37 5.84
C ARG A 82 8.98 -4.86 5.50
N ARG A 83 7.95 -5.60 5.91
CA ARG A 83 7.76 -7.01 5.51
C ARG A 83 6.33 -7.30 5.14
N ALA A 84 6.18 -8.13 4.13
CA ALA A 84 4.91 -8.71 3.76
C ALA A 84 4.67 -10.05 4.44
N LEU A 85 3.42 -10.49 4.45
CA LEU A 85 2.99 -11.85 4.74
C LEU A 85 1.83 -12.20 3.80
N GLY A 86 1.79 -13.42 3.28
CA GLY A 86 0.75 -13.89 2.37
C GLY A 86 1.12 -13.72 0.89
N SER A 87 0.11 -13.77 0.01
CA SER A 87 0.29 -13.75 -1.45
C SER A 87 0.20 -12.32 -1.99
N LEU A 88 1.32 -11.83 -2.53
CA LEU A 88 1.45 -10.49 -3.14
C LEU A 88 1.43 -10.53 -4.66
N LEU A 89 1.73 -11.68 -5.26
CA LEU A 89 1.77 -11.82 -6.71
C LEU A 89 0.36 -11.59 -7.27
N GLY A 90 0.20 -10.58 -8.13
CA GLY A 90 -1.09 -10.19 -8.70
C GLY A 90 -2.02 -9.42 -7.73
N ASN A 91 -1.61 -9.17 -6.49
CA ASN A 91 -2.43 -8.56 -5.45
C ASN A 91 -1.81 -7.29 -4.88
N GLY A 92 -2.63 -6.31 -4.46
CA GLY A 92 -2.12 -5.01 -4.01
C GLY A 92 -2.98 -4.38 -2.92
N VAL A 93 -2.53 -3.25 -2.41
CA VAL A 93 -3.33 -2.43 -1.47
C VAL A 93 -4.20 -1.53 -2.30
N ARG A 94 -5.51 -1.69 -2.17
CA ARG A 94 -6.48 -0.99 -2.99
C ARG A 94 -7.08 0.18 -2.24
N PHE A 95 -7.27 1.28 -2.96
CA PHE A 95 -7.90 2.49 -2.50
C PHE A 95 -8.99 2.89 -3.49
N GLY A 96 -10.21 3.05 -3.01
CA GLY A 96 -11.38 3.23 -3.88
C GLY A 96 -11.78 1.94 -4.61
N ARG A 97 -12.89 2.01 -5.35
CA ARG A 97 -13.38 0.93 -6.20
C ARG A 97 -13.11 1.31 -7.65
N ALA A 98 -12.42 0.46 -8.39
CA ALA A 98 -12.16 0.67 -9.81
C ALA A 98 -13.40 0.25 -10.61
N ASP A 99 -13.81 1.10 -11.54
CA ASP A 99 -14.83 0.79 -12.55
C ASP A 99 -14.16 0.68 -13.92
N ASP A 100 -13.78 1.82 -14.51
CA ASP A 100 -13.13 1.85 -15.83
C ASP A 100 -11.64 2.25 -15.76
N ILE A 101 -11.25 3.06 -14.78
CA ILE A 101 -9.88 3.60 -14.65
C ILE A 101 -9.32 3.28 -13.28
N VAL A 102 -8.06 2.82 -13.26
CA VAL A 102 -7.30 2.59 -12.04
C VAL A 102 -5.83 2.99 -12.27
N ALA A 103 -5.25 3.68 -11.29
CA ALA A 103 -3.83 3.96 -11.26
C ALA A 103 -3.09 2.85 -10.50
N ILE A 104 -2.02 2.32 -11.07
CA ILE A 104 -1.17 1.32 -10.41
C ILE A 104 0.23 1.92 -10.24
N GLY A 105 0.74 1.83 -9.01
CA GLY A 105 2.04 2.38 -8.63
C GLY A 105 2.80 1.44 -7.71
N GLU A 106 4.12 1.59 -7.70
CA GLU A 106 5.00 0.82 -6.84
C GLU A 106 5.13 1.49 -5.47
N GLY A 107 4.78 0.76 -4.42
CA GLY A 107 4.91 1.21 -3.05
C GLY A 107 3.70 1.97 -2.52
N LEU A 108 3.50 1.83 -1.20
CA LEU A 108 2.36 2.42 -0.50
C LEU A 108 2.42 3.94 -0.45
N GLU A 109 3.61 4.49 -0.19
CA GLU A 109 3.81 5.92 -0.03
C GLU A 109 3.63 6.66 -1.34
N THR A 110 4.16 6.15 -2.45
CA THR A 110 3.95 6.69 -3.80
C THR A 110 2.46 6.83 -4.11
N ILE A 111 1.67 5.77 -3.88
CA ILE A 111 0.22 5.80 -4.11
C ILE A 111 -0.49 6.76 -3.15
N LEU A 112 -0.09 6.83 -1.87
CA LEU A 112 -0.67 7.78 -0.93
C LEU A 112 -0.33 9.25 -1.27
N SER A 113 0.86 9.52 -1.78
CA SER A 113 1.24 10.82 -2.32
C SER A 113 0.38 11.17 -3.53
N LEU A 114 0.17 10.22 -4.45
CA LEU A 114 -0.71 10.45 -5.60
C LEU A 114 -2.17 10.70 -5.18
N ARG A 115 -2.67 9.95 -4.19
CA ARG A 115 -4.01 10.20 -3.61
C ARG A 115 -4.14 11.55 -2.91
N SER A 116 -3.02 12.16 -2.52
CA SER A 116 -3.03 13.51 -1.95
C SER A 116 -3.39 14.55 -3.01
N VAL A 117 -3.11 14.27 -4.29
CA VAL A 117 -3.44 15.13 -5.44
C VAL A 117 -4.74 14.68 -6.12
N PHE A 118 -4.97 13.37 -6.23
CA PHE A 118 -6.13 12.78 -6.89
C PHE A 118 -6.93 11.87 -5.92
N PRO A 119 -7.67 12.45 -4.95
CA PRO A 119 -8.29 11.67 -3.87
C PRO A 119 -9.39 10.70 -4.34
N ASN A 120 -10.03 10.99 -5.48
CA ASN A 120 -11.15 10.22 -6.01
C ASN A 120 -10.73 9.18 -7.07
N LEU A 121 -9.48 9.20 -7.53
CA LEU A 121 -8.99 8.24 -8.52
C LEU A 121 -8.75 6.90 -7.82
N PRO A 122 -9.34 5.78 -8.26
CA PRO A 122 -9.04 4.46 -7.71
C PRO A 122 -7.57 4.11 -7.95
N MET A 123 -6.89 3.60 -6.91
CA MET A 123 -5.46 3.29 -6.99
C MET A 123 -5.09 1.97 -6.34
N VAL A 124 -4.04 1.34 -6.85
CA VAL A 124 -3.47 0.11 -6.30
C VAL A 124 -1.97 0.30 -6.05
N ALA A 125 -1.56 0.10 -4.81
CA ALA A 125 -0.14 -0.04 -4.48
C ALA A 125 0.29 -1.50 -4.68
N ALA A 126 1.12 -1.72 -5.69
CA ALA A 126 1.79 -2.98 -5.94
C ALA A 126 3.14 -2.99 -5.22
N PHE A 127 3.53 -4.11 -4.63
CA PHE A 127 4.82 -4.24 -3.94
C PHE A 127 5.68 -5.27 -4.65
N SER A 128 6.73 -4.83 -5.33
CA SER A 128 7.65 -5.74 -6.01
C SER A 128 8.36 -6.65 -5.01
N ALA A 129 8.31 -7.96 -5.27
CA ALA A 129 9.25 -8.89 -4.65
C ALA A 129 10.59 -8.76 -5.38
N ARG A 130 11.39 -7.74 -5.06
CA ARG A 130 12.81 -7.53 -5.41
C ARG A 130 13.29 -7.65 -6.88
N HIS A 131 12.51 -8.08 -7.88
CA HIS A 131 12.88 -8.04 -9.31
C HIS A 131 11.62 -7.88 -10.20
N ARG A 132 11.68 -6.96 -11.19
CA ARG A 132 10.65 -6.44 -12.16
C ARG A 132 9.54 -7.41 -12.66
N PRO A 133 8.39 -6.93 -13.25
CA PRO A 133 7.47 -5.87 -12.87
C PRO A 133 6.06 -6.45 -12.57
N LEU A 134 5.63 -6.49 -11.31
CA LEU A 134 4.31 -7.01 -10.90
C LEU A 134 3.11 -6.25 -11.48
N ALA A 135 3.31 -5.01 -11.93
CA ALA A 135 2.27 -4.20 -12.53
C ALA A 135 1.58 -4.95 -13.67
N LEU A 136 2.33 -5.70 -14.49
CA LEU A 136 1.82 -6.44 -15.65
C LEU A 136 0.87 -7.59 -15.25
N ASN A 137 1.23 -8.39 -14.24
CA ASN A 137 0.39 -9.50 -13.77
C ASN A 137 -0.89 -9.03 -13.05
N MET A 138 -0.87 -7.81 -12.48
CA MET A 138 -2.09 -7.21 -11.96
C MET A 138 -3.07 -6.81 -13.07
N LEU A 139 -2.59 -6.56 -14.29
CA LEU A 139 -3.44 -6.16 -15.42
C LEU A 139 -4.34 -7.32 -15.86
N ASP A 140 -3.79 -8.53 -15.93
CA ASP A 140 -4.54 -9.73 -16.30
C ASP A 140 -5.57 -10.13 -15.23
N SER A 141 -5.33 -9.72 -13.98
CA SER A 141 -6.17 -10.07 -12.83
C SER A 141 -7.27 -9.04 -12.53
N GLN A 142 -7.23 -7.82 -13.10
CA GLN A 142 -8.36 -6.89 -12.96
C GLN A 142 -9.50 -7.35 -13.86
N LYS A 143 -10.59 -7.85 -13.28
CA LYS A 143 -11.83 -8.06 -14.02
C LYS A 143 -12.61 -6.75 -14.03
N PRO A 144 -13.04 -6.23 -15.20
CA PRO A 144 -13.96 -5.09 -15.21
C PRO A 144 -15.24 -5.47 -14.48
N ALA A 145 -15.85 -4.49 -13.79
CA ALA A 145 -17.22 -4.66 -13.31
C ALA A 145 -18.11 -5.00 -14.52
N SER A 146 -19.03 -5.96 -14.34
CA SER A 146 -19.78 -6.59 -15.42
C SER A 146 -20.36 -5.59 -16.42
N GLY A 147 -19.86 -5.63 -17.66
CA GLY A 147 -20.40 -4.87 -18.80
C GLY A 147 -19.42 -3.99 -19.57
N ALA A 148 -18.23 -3.68 -19.03
CA ALA A 148 -17.25 -2.87 -19.76
C ALA A 148 -16.44 -3.72 -20.75
N SER A 149 -16.39 -3.29 -22.02
CA SER A 149 -15.46 -3.84 -23.01
C SER A 149 -14.02 -3.71 -22.51
N ARG A 150 -13.19 -4.72 -22.77
CA ARG A 150 -11.74 -4.70 -22.49
C ARG A 150 -11.03 -3.50 -23.16
N ASP A 151 -11.66 -2.88 -24.14
CA ASP A 151 -11.11 -1.75 -24.91
C ASP A 151 -11.14 -0.40 -24.16
N GLY A 152 -11.78 -0.32 -22.97
CA GLY A 152 -11.98 0.93 -22.23
C GLY A 152 -11.13 1.13 -20.97
N MET A 153 -10.34 0.14 -20.53
CA MET A 153 -9.54 0.28 -19.32
C MET A 153 -8.27 1.09 -19.62
N HIS A 154 -8.40 2.42 -19.61
CA HIS A 154 -7.26 3.33 -19.72
C HIS A 154 -6.41 3.25 -18.45
N LEU A 155 -5.50 2.28 -18.44
CA LEU A 155 -4.55 2.06 -17.39
C LEU A 155 -3.49 3.16 -17.40
N LEU A 156 -3.55 4.04 -16.41
CA LEU A 156 -2.44 4.94 -16.11
C LEU A 156 -1.41 4.16 -15.27
N VAL A 157 -0.44 3.51 -15.92
CA VAL A 157 0.78 3.05 -15.24
C VAL A 157 1.60 4.28 -14.91
N MET A 158 1.54 4.72 -13.65
CA MET A 158 2.15 5.99 -13.21
C MET A 158 3.65 5.87 -12.93
N GLN A 159 4.41 5.27 -13.84
CA GLN A 159 5.88 5.42 -13.84
C GLN A 159 6.32 6.75 -14.47
N ALA A 160 5.45 7.42 -15.24
CA ALA A 160 5.77 8.65 -15.97
C ALA A 160 5.31 9.94 -15.27
N LEU A 161 4.17 9.94 -14.57
CA LEU A 161 3.56 11.19 -14.08
C LEU A 161 4.34 11.85 -12.93
N CYS A 162 5.06 11.10 -12.09
CA CYS A 162 5.87 11.70 -11.02
C CYS A 162 7.09 12.45 -11.56
N ARG A 163 7.62 12.08 -12.74
CA ARG A 163 8.72 12.80 -13.39
C ARG A 163 8.25 14.11 -14.02
N ASP A 164 7.07 14.11 -14.62
CA ASP A 164 6.51 15.30 -15.28
C ASP A 164 5.85 16.28 -14.29
N LEU A 165 5.44 15.82 -13.11
CA LEU A 165 4.83 16.67 -12.06
C LEU A 165 5.82 17.24 -11.03
N GLY A 166 7.12 16.97 -11.16
CA GLY A 166 8.14 17.57 -10.28
C GLY A 166 8.01 17.22 -8.79
N LEU A 167 7.35 16.11 -8.46
CA LEU A 167 7.20 15.64 -7.08
C LEU A 167 8.47 14.87 -6.69
N SER A 168 9.40 15.53 -5.99
CA SER A 168 10.66 14.94 -5.51
C SER A 168 10.44 13.89 -4.40
N GLU A 169 11.28 12.85 -4.41
CA GLU A 169 11.35 11.73 -3.46
C GLU A 169 11.41 12.13 -1.98
#